data_AF-A0A7L0QR35-F1
#
_entry.id   AF-A0A7L0QR35-F1
#
_cell.length_a   1.000
_cell.length_b   1.000
_cell.length_c   1.000
_cell.angle_alpha   90.00
_cell.angle_beta   90.00
_cell.angle_gamma   90.00
#
_symmetry.space_group_name_H-M   'P 1'
#
loop_
_entity.id
_entity.type
_entity.pdbx_description
1 polymer ?
#
loop_
_entity_poly.entity_id
_entity_poly.type
_entity_poly.pdbx_seq_one_letter_code
_entity_poly.pdbx_strand_id
1 'polypeptide(L)' 'PQDELHVVESLELPSSDPQDLLELARARRWGHSVLLVDTNEFPENISAAAEGLKSITLIPALGLNVHSLLKHRTLVLTLD' A
#
# COMPACT_ATOMS: atom_id res chain seq x y z
N PRO A 1 -3.56 -18.26 4.84
CA PRO A 1 -3.29 -18.53 3.41
C PRO A 1 -2.23 -17.54 2.91
N GLN A 2 -1.20 -18.02 2.22
CA GLN A 2 -0.01 -17.27 1.81
C GLN A 2 -0.24 -16.49 0.50
N ASP A 3 -1.44 -15.91 0.31
CA ASP A 3 -1.91 -15.45 -0.99
C ASP A 3 -2.63 -14.09 -0.94
N GLU A 4 -2.18 -13.14 -0.11
CA GLU A 4 -2.76 -11.79 -0.07
C GLU A 4 -1.94 -10.85 -0.99
N LEU A 5 -1.90 -11.20 -2.28
CA LEU A 5 -1.40 -10.33 -3.34
C LEU A 5 -2.56 -9.67 -4.06
N HIS A 6 -2.57 -8.34 -4.12
CA HIS A 6 -3.52 -7.56 -4.90
C HIS A 6 -2.79 -6.74 -5.94
N VAL A 7 -3.36 -6.67 -7.13
CA VAL A 7 -2.89 -5.82 -8.22
C VAL A 7 -3.95 -4.74 -8.45
N VAL A 8 -3.53 -3.48 -8.52
CA VAL A 8 -4.41 -2.32 -8.69
C VAL A 8 -3.93 -1.44 -9.82
N GLU A 9 -4.86 -0.75 -10.48
CA GLU A 9 -4.52 0.15 -11.59
C GLU A 9 -3.94 1.49 -11.07
N SER A 10 -4.48 2.02 -9.98
CA SER A 10 -4.04 3.30 -9.42
C SER A 10 -4.20 3.35 -7.91
N LEU A 11 -3.32 4.14 -7.29
CA LEU A 11 -3.27 4.47 -5.87
C LEU A 11 -3.67 5.93 -5.60
N GLU A 12 -4.37 6.57 -6.53
CA GLU A 12 -4.90 7.91 -6.32
C GLU A 12 -5.88 7.97 -5.14
N LEU A 13 -5.60 8.91 -4.23
CA LEU A 13 -6.49 9.25 -3.13
C LEU A 13 -7.07 10.65 -3.33
N PRO A 14 -8.35 10.85 -2.99
CA PRO A 14 -9.01 12.15 -3.10
C PRO A 14 -8.45 13.18 -2.10
N SER A 15 -7.86 12.74 -0.99
CA SER A 15 -7.24 13.58 0.01
C SER A 15 -6.02 12.90 0.65
N SER A 16 -5.23 13.66 1.42
CA SER A 16 -4.12 13.15 2.22
C SER A 16 -4.53 12.68 3.61
N ASP A 17 -5.84 12.52 3.89
CA ASP A 17 -6.32 12.01 5.18
C ASP A 17 -5.98 10.50 5.32
N PRO A 18 -5.24 10.10 6.38
CA PRO A 18 -4.98 8.69 6.67
C PRO A 18 -6.25 7.83 6.77
N GLN A 19 -7.39 8.41 7.17
CA GLN A 19 -8.66 7.68 7.23
C GLN A 19 -9.14 7.25 5.85
N ASP A 20 -8.96 8.05 4.81
CA ASP A 20 -9.36 7.69 3.44
C ASP A 20 -8.60 6.44 2.96
N LEU A 21 -7.30 6.37 3.28
CA LEU A 21 -6.46 5.23 2.94
C LEU A 21 -6.84 3.96 3.74
N LEU A 22 -7.19 4.12 5.03
CA LEU A 22 -7.67 3.01 5.86
C LEU A 22 -9.03 2.48 5.38
N GLU A 23 -9.94 3.37 5.04
CA GLU A 23 -11.27 3.03 4.50
C GLU A 23 -11.13 2.31 3.15
N LEU A 24 -10.23 2.77 2.28
CA LEU A 24 -9.90 2.09 1.02
C LEU A 24 -9.35 0.68 1.26
N ALA A 25 -8.37 0.55 2.17
CA ALA A 25 -7.81 -0.75 2.53
C ALA A 25 -8.86 -1.71 3.11
N ARG A 26 -9.79 -1.19 3.91
CA ARG A 26 -10.91 -1.96 4.48
C ARG A 26 -11.90 -2.38 3.40
N ALA A 27 -12.28 -1.47 2.50
CA ALA A 27 -13.19 -1.75 1.40
C ALA A 27 -12.65 -2.83 0.46
N ARG A 28 -11.34 -2.81 0.19
CA ARG A 28 -10.62 -3.80 -0.63
C ARG A 28 -10.20 -5.06 0.14
N ARG A 29 -10.47 -5.12 1.45
CA ARG A 29 -10.13 -6.22 2.36
C ARG A 29 -8.64 -6.58 2.37
N TRP A 30 -7.77 -5.58 2.32
CA TRP A 30 -6.31 -5.76 2.40
C TRP A 30 -5.80 -6.16 3.79
N GLY A 31 -6.68 -6.20 4.80
CA GLY A 31 -6.31 -6.61 6.15
C GLY A 31 -5.58 -5.52 6.93
N HIS A 32 -4.85 -5.93 7.97
CA HIS A 32 -4.30 -5.02 8.99
C HIS A 32 -2.88 -4.53 8.70
N SER A 33 -2.13 -5.21 7.82
CA SER A 33 -0.76 -4.87 7.50
C SER A 33 -0.53 -4.98 6.00
N VAL A 34 -0.39 -3.83 5.36
CA VAL A 34 -0.36 -3.69 3.90
C VAL A 34 0.98 -3.09 3.47
N LEU A 35 1.62 -3.75 2.52
CA LEU A 35 2.77 -3.23 1.81
C LEU A 35 2.32 -2.82 0.41
N LEU A 36 2.31 -1.52 0.16
CA LEU A 36 2.03 -0.93 -1.14
C LEU A 36 3.35 -0.75 -1.89
N VAL A 37 3.40 -1.27 -3.10
CA VAL A 37 4.58 -1.22 -3.96
C VAL A 37 4.18 -0.64 -5.30
N ASP A 38 4.93 0.37 -5.72
CA ASP A 38 4.74 1.04 -6.99
C ASP A 38 6.08 1.07 -7.75
N THR A 39 6.02 0.87 -9.06
CA THR A 39 7.17 0.95 -9.97
C THR A 39 7.57 2.39 -10.23
N ASN A 40 6.64 3.34 -10.05
CA ASN A 40 6.81 4.77 -10.25
C ASN A 40 6.86 5.56 -8.92
N GLU A 41 6.83 6.89 -9.00
CA GLU A 41 6.64 7.76 -7.85
C GLU A 41 5.20 7.67 -7.33
N PHE A 42 5.06 7.48 -6.01
CA PHE A 42 3.75 7.49 -5.37
C PHE A 42 3.13 8.90 -5.44
N PRO A 43 1.80 8.99 -5.65
CA PRO A 43 1.09 10.27 -5.53
C PRO A 43 1.32 10.95 -4.17
N GLU A 44 1.32 12.28 -4.16
CA GLU A 44 1.57 13.08 -2.94
C GLU A 44 0.57 12.76 -1.83
N ASN A 45 -0.71 12.66 -2.18
CA ASN A 45 -1.79 12.39 -1.22
C ASN A 45 -1.62 11.06 -0.48
N ILE A 46 -1.29 9.97 -1.20
CA ILE A 46 -1.11 8.66 -0.57
C ILE A 46 0.17 8.61 0.27
N SER A 47 1.22 9.28 -0.19
CA SER A 47 2.48 9.38 0.55
C SER A 47 2.27 10.08 1.90
N ALA A 48 1.58 11.23 1.88
CA ALA A 48 1.24 11.98 3.08
C ALA A 48 0.29 11.21 4.00
N ALA A 49 -0.73 10.53 3.45
CA ALA A 49 -1.68 9.73 4.23
C ALA A 49 -0.99 8.54 4.92
N ALA A 50 -0.05 7.88 4.24
CA ALA A 50 0.65 6.72 4.76
C ALA A 50 1.70 7.07 5.83
N GLU A 51 2.33 8.25 5.79
CA GLU A 51 3.29 8.69 6.81
C GLU A 51 2.71 8.65 8.24
N GLY A 52 1.40 8.89 8.38
CA GLY A 52 0.69 8.82 9.66
C GLY A 52 0.33 7.40 10.12
N LEU A 53 0.53 6.37 9.30
CA LEU A 53 0.03 5.02 9.52
C LEU A 53 1.17 4.02 9.77
N LYS A 54 1.02 3.17 10.79
CA LYS A 54 1.94 2.05 11.04
C LYS A 54 1.51 0.75 10.37
N SER A 55 0.25 0.67 9.96
CA SER A 55 -0.36 -0.50 9.32
C SER A 55 -0.09 -0.55 7.82
N ILE A 56 0.26 0.57 7.20
CA ILE A 56 0.42 0.70 5.75
C ILE A 56 1.80 1.25 5.48
N THR A 57 2.57 0.54 4.66
CA THR A 57 3.92 0.94 4.26
C THR A 57 3.97 1.12 2.75
N LEU A 58 4.53 2.22 2.27
CA LEU A 58 4.84 2.46 0.86
C LEU A 58 6.32 2.16 0.61
N ILE A 59 6.64 1.32 -0.37
CA ILE A 59 8.03 1.05 -0.78
C ILE A 59 8.09 1.05 -2.32
N PRO A 60 9.02 1.78 -2.96
CA PRO A 60 9.20 1.68 -4.40
C PRO A 60 9.63 0.26 -4.80
N ALA A 61 9.25 -0.22 -5.98
CA ALA A 61 9.59 -1.57 -6.45
C ALA A 61 11.10 -1.85 -6.43
N LEU A 62 11.92 -0.83 -6.71
CA LEU A 62 13.38 -0.87 -6.60
C LEU A 62 13.89 -1.14 -5.17
N GLY A 63 13.14 -0.75 -4.15
CA GLY A 63 13.44 -0.96 -2.73
C GLY A 63 12.82 -2.22 -2.14
N LEU A 64 12.07 -2.99 -2.93
CA LEU A 64 11.39 -4.19 -2.46
C LEU A 64 12.40 -5.27 -2.10
N ASN A 65 12.27 -5.81 -0.89
CA ASN A 65 13.12 -6.89 -0.42
C ASN A 65 12.28 -7.99 0.25
N VAL A 66 12.83 -9.20 0.30
CA VAL A 66 12.15 -10.39 0.85
C VAL A 66 11.82 -10.23 2.34
N HIS A 67 12.63 -9.48 3.09
CA HIS A 67 12.36 -9.22 4.51
C HIS A 67 11.12 -8.35 4.71
N SER A 68 10.95 -7.32 3.87
CA SER A 68 9.75 -6.47 3.85
C SER A 68 8.51 -7.25 3.43
N LEU A 69 8.65 -8.19 2.48
CA LEU A 69 7.57 -9.09 2.07
C LEU A 69 7.11 -9.98 3.22
N LEU A 70 8.04 -10.58 3.98
CA LEU A 70 7.70 -11.46 5.11
C LEU A 70 7.12 -10.70 6.31
N LYS A 71 7.43 -9.41 6.46
CA LYS A 71 6.93 -8.57 7.55
C LYS A 71 5.48 -8.17 7.39
N HIS A 72 5.00 -8.08 6.15
CA HIS A 72 3.63 -7.68 5.84
C HIS A 72 2.81 -8.90 5.45
N ARG A 73 1.51 -8.84 5.75
CA ARG A 73 0.60 -9.92 5.39
C ARG A 73 0.11 -9.79 3.96
N THR A 74 -0.08 -8.54 3.52
CA THR A 74 -0.68 -8.20 2.24
C THR A 74 0.27 -7.39 1.39
N LEU A 75 0.44 -7.79 0.14
CA LEU A 75 1.19 -7.05 -0.87
C LEU A 75 0.21 -6.45 -1.89
N VAL A 76 0.35 -5.16 -2.17
CA VAL A 76 -0.43 -4.46 -3.20
C VAL A 76 0.54 -3.90 -4.22
N LEU A 77 0.40 -4.28 -5.49
CA LEU A 77 1.23 -3.82 -6.62
C LEU A 77 0.40 -2.95 -7.56
N THR A 78 0.99 -1.87 -8.07
CA THR A 78 0.43 -1.13 -9.22
C THR A 78 0.80 -1.82 -10.54
N LEU A 79 0.03 -1.55 -11.60
CA LEU A 79 0.18 -2.18 -12.92
C LEU A 79 1.16 -1.48 -13.87
N ASP A 80 1.74 -0.35 -13.47
CA ASP A 80 2.62 0.45 -14.32
C ASP A 80 3.95 -0.23 -14.67
#